data_AF-A0A9W9HGK7-F1
#
_entry.id   AF-A0A9W9HGK7-F1
#
_cell.length_a   1.000
_cell.length_b   1.000
_cell.length_c   1.000
_cell.angle_alpha   90.00
_cell.angle_beta   90.00
_cell.angle_gamma   90.00
#
_symmetry.space_group_name_H-M   'P 1'
#
loop_
_entity.id
_entity.type
_entity.pdbx_description
1 polymer ?
#
loop_
_entity_poly.entity_id
_entity_poly.type
_entity_poly.pdbx_seq_one_letter_code
_entity_poly.pdbx_strand_id
1 'polypeptide(L)'
;MGFKFSFLCDLLSDLDDNRVAKAVAVKKNGPDIRTIGQWFAQHDRHIHNTDTDKLALLSCMFPEKRPDRVYWLQATSLARVTARCLGLGSSRLAELDQWRKSGGPDLGQCVENVMRQAENDIPPNREVTVEEIDLALGMIASRCRFSGPQVRRQKTAVDVEGALTPLYRRLSSRDAKWLTRMILKNYPLVLPQKYTLDRFHFLLPYLLQFQDTLQGAVQILSSEPINKFPSRPDPRLAASLCSIAIDHLRPRPGIKIGRPEYYKARSIKHCHHMVKGRRMSIERKYDGEYCQIHIDLTNKQTPVQIFSKSGKDSTADRSGIIPTLEESLQIGTNNCKFARHCILEGELLVWNEEKKAVADFHKLRKFLPRSGTYLGIDSDSPYDHSGLITPNIC
;
A
#
# COMPACT_ATOMS: atom_id res chain seq x y z
N MET A 1 -17.52 -1.60 -19.69
CA MET A 1 -18.16 -1.17 -18.41
C MET A 1 -17.30 -1.72 -17.28
N GLY A 2 -16.87 -0.87 -16.33
CA GLY A 2 -15.93 -1.26 -15.28
C GLY A 2 -16.49 -2.23 -14.23
N PHE A 3 -15.67 -2.66 -13.28
CA PHE A 3 -16.10 -3.56 -12.21
C PHE A 3 -16.93 -2.78 -11.17
N LYS A 4 -18.19 -3.19 -10.95
CA LYS A 4 -19.10 -2.50 -10.03
C LYS A 4 -18.57 -2.53 -8.60
N PHE A 5 -18.52 -1.36 -7.95
CA PHE A 5 -18.06 -1.26 -6.57
C PHE A 5 -19.00 -1.98 -5.59
N SER A 6 -20.30 -2.00 -5.90
CA SER A 6 -21.29 -2.72 -5.10
C SER A 6 -20.97 -4.22 -4.95
N PHE A 7 -20.39 -4.87 -5.97
CA PHE A 7 -19.94 -6.26 -5.88
C PHE A 7 -18.82 -6.43 -4.84
N LEU A 8 -17.88 -5.49 -4.77
CA LEU A 8 -16.85 -5.50 -3.73
C LEU A 8 -17.47 -5.20 -2.34
N CYS A 9 -18.44 -4.30 -2.27
CA CYS A 9 -19.15 -4.01 -1.03
C CYS A 9 -19.96 -5.20 -0.51
N ASP A 10 -20.48 -6.07 -1.38
CA ASP A 10 -21.11 -7.34 -0.99
C ASP A 10 -20.08 -8.20 -0.24
N LEU A 11 -18.90 -8.42 -0.82
CA LEU A 11 -17.81 -9.17 -0.17
C LEU A 11 -17.42 -8.57 1.19
N LEU A 12 -17.23 -7.25 1.24
CA LEU A 12 -16.80 -6.57 2.47
C LEU A 12 -17.88 -6.67 3.56
N SER A 13 -19.16 -6.59 3.18
CA SER A 13 -20.28 -6.73 4.11
C SER A 13 -20.37 -8.15 4.66
N ASP A 14 -20.32 -9.18 3.80
CA ASP A 14 -20.33 -10.58 4.20
C ASP A 14 -19.16 -10.92 5.15
N LEU A 15 -17.99 -10.32 4.92
CA LEU A 15 -16.82 -10.49 5.78
C LEU A 15 -16.95 -9.76 7.11
N ASP A 16 -17.60 -8.60 7.15
CA ASP A 16 -17.90 -7.90 8.41
C ASP A 16 -18.92 -8.72 9.24
N ASP A 17 -19.95 -9.29 8.60
CA ASP A 17 -20.93 -10.17 9.24
C ASP A 17 -20.28 -11.44 9.81
N ASN A 18 -19.32 -12.01 9.08
CA ASN A 18 -18.52 -13.13 9.57
C ASN A 18 -17.75 -12.78 10.86
N ARG A 19 -17.40 -11.52 11.13
CA ARG A 19 -16.74 -11.14 12.40
C ARG A 19 -17.66 -11.34 13.59
N VAL A 20 -18.94 -10.99 13.45
CA VAL A 20 -19.96 -11.24 14.46
C VAL A 20 -20.11 -12.74 14.69
N ALA A 21 -20.21 -13.53 13.62
CA ALA A 21 -20.30 -14.99 13.72
C ALA A 21 -19.05 -15.64 14.37
N LYS A 22 -17.85 -15.16 14.03
CA LYS A 22 -16.57 -15.62 14.62
C LYS A 22 -16.46 -15.30 16.11
N ALA A 23 -17.04 -14.19 16.58
CA ALA A 23 -17.06 -13.86 18.01
C ALA A 23 -17.92 -14.85 18.81
N VAL A 24 -18.89 -15.52 18.16
CA VAL A 24 -19.85 -16.44 18.78
C VAL A 24 -19.44 -17.93 18.60
N ALA A 25 -18.56 -18.26 17.65
CA ALA A 25 -18.23 -19.65 17.29
C ALA A 25 -16.89 -20.18 17.84
N VAL A 26 -16.87 -21.45 18.27
CA VAL A 26 -15.70 -22.15 18.84
C VAL A 26 -14.68 -22.63 17.77
N LYS A 27 -15.10 -22.80 16.50
CA LYS A 27 -14.22 -23.21 15.40
C LYS A 27 -13.74 -22.01 14.57
N LYS A 28 -12.43 -21.71 14.69
CA LYS A 28 -11.79 -20.48 14.21
C LYS A 28 -11.48 -20.37 12.72
N ASN A 29 -11.60 -21.45 11.94
CA ASN A 29 -11.13 -21.45 10.55
C ASN A 29 -12.26 -21.85 9.58
N GLY A 30 -12.64 -20.97 8.65
CA GLY A 30 -13.55 -21.37 7.57
C GLY A 30 -14.39 -20.28 6.89
N PRO A 31 -15.07 -19.37 7.62
CA PRO A 31 -16.13 -18.57 7.01
C PRO A 31 -15.57 -17.57 5.99
N ASP A 32 -14.52 -16.82 6.33
CA ASP A 32 -13.94 -15.83 5.41
C ASP A 32 -13.37 -16.48 4.13
N ILE A 33 -12.65 -17.60 4.27
CA ILE A 33 -12.06 -18.33 3.14
C ILE A 33 -13.14 -18.85 2.19
N ARG A 34 -14.27 -19.30 2.74
CA ARG A 34 -15.44 -19.73 1.97
C ARG A 34 -16.12 -18.55 1.30
N THR A 35 -16.43 -17.48 2.03
CA THR A 35 -17.05 -16.25 1.51
C THR A 35 -16.23 -15.68 0.35
N ILE A 36 -14.91 -15.51 0.55
CA ILE A 36 -13.99 -15.05 -0.48
C ILE A 36 -13.99 -16.03 -1.66
N GLY A 37 -13.92 -17.34 -1.39
CA GLY A 37 -13.90 -18.36 -2.43
C GLY A 37 -15.17 -18.38 -3.29
N GLN A 38 -16.34 -18.16 -2.70
CA GLN A 38 -17.63 -18.08 -3.37
C GLN A 38 -17.74 -16.79 -4.18
N TRP A 39 -17.36 -15.65 -3.58
CA TRP A 39 -17.37 -14.36 -4.26
C TRP A 39 -16.51 -14.35 -5.51
N PHE A 40 -15.27 -14.87 -5.45
CA PHE A 40 -14.42 -14.99 -6.63
C PHE A 40 -15.01 -15.91 -7.69
N ALA A 41 -15.70 -16.99 -7.30
CA ALA A 41 -16.34 -17.89 -8.26
C ALA A 41 -17.54 -17.20 -8.96
N GLN A 42 -18.32 -16.41 -8.22
CA GLN A 42 -19.46 -15.66 -8.73
C GLN A 42 -19.04 -14.53 -9.67
N HIS A 43 -17.97 -13.81 -9.33
CA HIS A 43 -17.53 -12.62 -10.08
C HIS A 43 -16.37 -12.88 -11.04
N ASP A 44 -15.91 -14.12 -11.23
CA ASP A 44 -14.75 -14.50 -12.06
C ASP A 44 -14.77 -13.85 -13.45
N ARG A 45 -15.91 -13.95 -14.16
CA ARG A 45 -16.09 -13.36 -15.50
C ARG A 45 -15.99 -11.83 -15.51
N HIS A 46 -16.42 -11.18 -14.42
CA HIS A 46 -16.33 -9.73 -14.28
C HIS A 46 -14.88 -9.33 -13.97
N ILE A 47 -14.22 -10.01 -13.01
CA ILE A 47 -12.83 -9.73 -12.61
C ILE A 47 -11.85 -9.86 -13.79
N HIS A 48 -12.08 -10.84 -14.66
CA HIS A 48 -11.22 -11.13 -15.81
C HIS A 48 -11.74 -10.56 -17.14
N ASN A 49 -12.76 -9.71 -17.10
CA ASN A 49 -13.24 -8.99 -18.28
C ASN A 49 -12.16 -8.00 -18.78
N THR A 50 -12.09 -7.78 -20.09
CA THR A 50 -11.17 -6.82 -20.72
C THR A 50 -11.38 -5.39 -20.25
N ASP A 51 -12.61 -5.04 -19.86
CA ASP A 51 -12.98 -3.69 -19.41
C ASP A 51 -12.68 -3.45 -17.93
N THR A 52 -12.27 -4.47 -17.17
CA THR A 52 -11.97 -4.34 -15.75
C THR A 52 -10.51 -3.94 -15.53
N ASP A 53 -10.30 -2.81 -14.87
CA ASP A 53 -8.98 -2.42 -14.41
C ASP A 53 -8.63 -3.23 -13.15
N LYS A 54 -7.78 -4.24 -13.35
CA LYS A 54 -7.26 -5.11 -12.28
C LYS A 54 -6.57 -4.31 -11.17
N LEU A 55 -5.85 -3.24 -11.50
CA LEU A 55 -5.18 -2.39 -10.52
C LEU A 55 -6.18 -1.58 -9.71
N ALA A 56 -7.23 -1.05 -10.34
CA ALA A 56 -8.31 -0.33 -9.65
C ALA A 56 -9.02 -1.25 -8.65
N LEU A 57 -9.40 -2.45 -9.07
CA LEU A 57 -10.03 -3.45 -8.19
C LEU A 57 -9.12 -3.83 -7.02
N LEU A 58 -7.86 -4.17 -7.27
CA LEU A 58 -6.89 -4.51 -6.22
C LEU A 58 -6.62 -3.33 -5.28
N SER A 59 -6.62 -2.10 -5.79
CA SER A 59 -6.44 -0.89 -4.98
C SER A 59 -7.65 -0.65 -4.06
N CYS A 60 -8.86 -1.03 -4.47
CA CYS A 60 -10.04 -0.99 -3.62
C CYS A 60 -10.09 -2.13 -2.59
N MET A 61 -9.62 -3.34 -2.95
CA MET A 61 -9.53 -4.48 -2.02
C MET A 61 -8.45 -4.27 -0.95
N PHE A 62 -7.32 -3.65 -1.31
CA PHE A 62 -6.16 -3.47 -0.44
C PHE A 62 -5.69 -1.99 -0.46
N PRO A 63 -6.49 -1.05 0.06
CA PRO A 63 -6.15 0.38 0.01
C PRO A 63 -4.83 0.73 0.73
N GLU A 64 -4.43 -0.07 1.71
CA GLU A 64 -3.14 0.02 2.41
C GLU A 64 -1.94 -0.33 1.53
N LYS A 65 -2.15 -1.11 0.44
CA LYS A 65 -1.12 -1.45 -0.56
C LYS A 65 -0.92 -0.37 -1.63
N ARG A 66 -1.49 0.82 -1.44
CA ARG A 66 -1.23 2.03 -2.23
C ARG A 66 -0.52 3.11 -1.40
N PRO A 67 0.70 2.86 -0.88
CA PRO A 67 1.46 3.85 -0.10
C PRO A 67 1.86 5.08 -0.92
N ASP A 68 1.81 4.97 -2.25
CA ASP A 68 2.04 6.03 -3.22
C ASP A 68 0.94 7.10 -3.23
N ARG A 69 -0.29 6.77 -2.81
CA ARG A 69 -1.43 7.70 -2.79
C ARG A 69 -1.73 8.16 -1.38
N VAL A 70 -1.51 9.44 -1.08
CA VAL A 70 -1.94 10.06 0.18
C VAL A 70 -3.05 11.07 -0.12
N TYR A 71 -4.18 10.95 0.56
CA TYR A 71 -5.34 11.80 0.28
C TYR A 71 -5.38 13.07 1.14
N TRP A 72 -4.60 13.14 2.23
CA TRP A 72 -4.70 14.19 3.25
C TRP A 72 -6.12 14.35 3.84
N LEU A 73 -6.87 13.25 3.84
CA LEU A 73 -8.21 13.16 4.41
C LEU A 73 -8.15 12.28 5.66
N GLN A 74 -8.48 12.88 6.79
CA GLN A 74 -8.64 12.22 8.09
C GLN A 74 -10.13 12.26 8.45
N ALA A 75 -10.55 11.52 9.47
CA ALA A 75 -11.97 11.41 9.84
C ALA A 75 -12.69 12.77 9.92
N THR A 76 -12.08 13.77 10.56
CA THR A 76 -12.65 15.13 10.67
C THR A 76 -12.80 15.85 9.33
N SER A 77 -11.81 15.78 8.44
CA SER A 77 -11.91 16.44 7.13
C SER A 77 -12.81 15.66 6.17
N LEU A 78 -12.77 14.34 6.20
CA LEU A 78 -13.63 13.47 5.41
C LEU A 78 -15.09 13.63 5.81
N ALA A 79 -15.42 13.63 7.10
CA ALA A 79 -16.80 13.84 7.57
C ALA A 79 -17.39 15.16 7.04
N ARG A 80 -16.62 16.24 7.06
CA ARG A 80 -17.04 17.54 6.50
C ARG A 80 -17.26 17.48 4.98
N VAL A 81 -16.37 16.81 4.24
CA VAL A 81 -16.52 16.66 2.79
C VAL A 81 -17.74 15.80 2.47
N THR A 82 -17.89 14.64 3.11
CA THR A 82 -19.02 13.73 2.92
C THR A 82 -20.35 14.42 3.24
N ALA A 83 -20.41 15.22 4.31
CA ALA A 83 -21.60 16.01 4.62
C ALA A 83 -22.00 16.98 3.50
N ARG A 84 -21.02 17.63 2.85
CA ARG A 84 -21.27 18.54 1.72
C ARG A 84 -21.64 17.78 0.45
N CYS A 85 -20.95 16.68 0.13
CA CYS A 85 -21.30 15.81 -0.99
C CYS A 85 -22.78 15.38 -0.94
N LEU A 86 -23.26 15.04 0.26
CA LEU A 86 -24.63 14.56 0.52
C LEU A 86 -25.64 15.68 0.83
N GLY A 87 -25.21 16.95 0.93
CA GLY A 87 -26.10 18.07 1.27
C GLY A 87 -26.79 17.93 2.63
N LEU A 88 -26.09 17.43 3.65
CA LEU A 88 -26.69 17.15 4.96
C LEU A 88 -27.06 18.44 5.70
N GLY A 89 -28.31 18.54 6.15
CA GLY A 89 -28.76 19.56 7.10
C GLY A 89 -28.29 19.31 8.54
N SER A 90 -28.53 20.27 9.43
CA SER A 90 -27.98 20.27 10.82
C SER A 90 -28.31 19.01 11.64
N SER A 91 -29.52 18.46 11.50
CA SER A 91 -29.93 17.25 12.23
C SER A 91 -29.12 16.02 11.79
N ARG A 92 -29.05 15.76 10.49
CA ARG A 92 -28.28 14.67 9.89
C ARG A 92 -26.77 14.85 10.10
N LEU A 93 -26.29 16.09 10.15
CA LEU A 93 -24.90 16.39 10.50
C LEU A 93 -24.57 16.01 11.95
N ALA A 94 -25.47 16.29 12.90
CA ALA A 94 -25.28 15.89 14.30
C ALA A 94 -25.26 14.35 14.48
N GLU A 95 -25.99 13.61 13.64
CA GLU A 95 -25.91 12.16 13.59
C GLU A 95 -24.63 11.66 12.91
N LEU A 96 -24.17 12.33 11.85
CA LEU A 96 -22.86 12.02 11.27
C LEU A 96 -21.78 12.13 12.34
N ASP A 97 -21.77 13.22 13.12
CA ASP A 97 -20.77 13.50 14.15
C ASP A 97 -20.76 12.55 15.35
N GLN A 98 -21.65 11.54 15.40
CA GLN A 98 -21.60 10.49 16.44
C GLN A 98 -20.27 9.71 16.46
N TRP A 99 -19.51 9.71 15.35
CA TRP A 99 -18.20 9.05 15.27
C TRP A 99 -17.17 9.65 16.23
N ARG A 100 -17.40 10.89 16.69
CA ARG A 100 -16.52 11.59 17.64
C ARG A 100 -16.72 11.13 19.08
N LYS A 101 -17.84 10.46 19.39
CA LYS A 101 -18.13 10.00 20.74
C LYS A 101 -17.22 8.82 21.08
N SER A 102 -16.67 8.84 22.29
CA SER A 102 -15.90 7.70 22.81
C SER A 102 -16.78 6.45 22.84
N GLY A 103 -16.27 5.33 22.31
CA GLY A 103 -17.03 4.09 22.15
C GLY A 103 -18.14 4.13 21.09
N GLY A 104 -18.25 5.23 20.33
CA GLY A 104 -19.19 5.36 19.23
C GLY A 104 -18.81 4.55 17.98
N PRO A 105 -19.71 4.47 16.99
CA PRO A 105 -19.43 3.85 15.70
C PRO A 105 -18.29 4.57 14.94
N ASP A 106 -17.65 3.88 14.00
CA ASP A 106 -16.69 4.53 13.10
C ASP A 106 -17.40 5.48 12.10
N LEU A 107 -16.63 6.38 11.46
CA LEU A 107 -17.17 7.35 10.51
C LEU A 107 -17.93 6.67 9.35
N GLY A 108 -17.45 5.54 8.84
CA GLY A 108 -18.14 4.83 7.76
C GLY A 108 -19.52 4.34 8.19
N GLN A 109 -19.63 3.84 9.41
CA GLN A 109 -20.91 3.42 9.98
C GLN A 109 -21.85 4.62 10.20
N CYS A 110 -21.34 5.77 10.65
CA CYS A 110 -22.15 6.99 10.73
C CYS A 110 -22.66 7.46 9.36
N VAL A 111 -21.82 7.38 8.32
CA VAL A 111 -22.22 7.69 6.94
C VAL A 111 -23.36 6.78 6.49
N GLU A 112 -23.26 5.47 6.76
CA GLU A 112 -24.33 4.52 6.48
C GLU A 112 -25.65 4.93 7.16
N ASN A 113 -25.60 5.21 8.46
CA ASN A 113 -26.78 5.52 9.26
C ASN A 113 -27.49 6.77 8.75
N VAL A 114 -26.72 7.82 8.45
CA VAL A 114 -27.29 9.08 7.94
C VAL A 114 -27.85 8.91 6.52
N MET A 115 -27.17 8.18 5.65
CA MET A 115 -27.66 7.94 4.29
C MET A 115 -28.92 7.07 4.28
N ARG A 116 -29.02 6.06 5.15
CA ARG A 116 -30.19 5.16 5.21
C ARG A 116 -31.52 5.88 5.48
N GLN A 117 -31.49 7.04 6.12
CA GLN A 117 -32.68 7.87 6.35
C GLN A 117 -33.28 8.45 5.06
N ALA A 118 -32.45 8.62 4.04
CA ALA A 118 -32.84 9.12 2.72
C ALA A 118 -31.94 8.41 1.70
N GLU A 119 -32.26 7.13 1.47
CA GLU A 119 -31.46 6.26 0.61
C GLU A 119 -31.41 6.82 -0.82
N ASN A 120 -30.25 6.70 -1.46
CA ASN A 120 -30.11 7.12 -2.84
C ASN A 120 -30.86 6.16 -3.76
N ASP A 121 -31.64 6.70 -4.69
CA ASP A 121 -32.10 5.93 -5.85
C ASP A 121 -30.93 5.79 -6.84
N ILE A 122 -30.56 4.54 -7.16
CA ILE A 122 -29.41 4.23 -8.02
C ILE A 122 -29.95 3.56 -9.28
N PRO A 123 -30.14 4.32 -10.38
CA PRO A 123 -30.61 3.74 -11.62
C PRO A 123 -29.66 2.65 -12.13
N PRO A 124 -30.19 1.57 -12.73
CA PRO A 124 -29.37 0.60 -13.43
C PRO A 124 -28.47 1.28 -14.47
N ASN A 125 -27.24 0.79 -14.61
CA ASN A 125 -26.19 1.32 -15.48
C ASN A 125 -25.60 2.68 -15.05
N ARG A 126 -25.96 3.17 -13.85
CA ARG A 126 -25.32 4.33 -13.22
C ARG A 126 -24.60 3.95 -11.93
N GLU A 127 -24.40 2.67 -11.66
CA GLU A 127 -23.64 2.22 -10.49
C GLU A 127 -22.19 2.73 -10.56
N VAL A 128 -21.62 3.00 -9.39
CA VAL A 128 -20.21 3.39 -9.29
C VAL A 128 -19.32 2.18 -9.52
N THR A 129 -18.27 2.37 -10.31
CA THR A 129 -17.24 1.38 -10.61
C THR A 129 -15.97 1.60 -9.80
N VAL A 130 -15.15 0.56 -9.63
CA VAL A 130 -13.83 0.69 -8.98
C VAL A 130 -12.89 1.58 -9.79
N GLU A 131 -13.06 1.65 -11.10
CA GLU A 131 -12.31 2.53 -12.01
C GLU A 131 -12.63 4.01 -11.76
N GLU A 132 -13.92 4.37 -11.63
CA GLU A 132 -14.33 5.73 -11.27
C GLU A 132 -13.75 6.15 -9.91
N ILE A 133 -13.75 5.23 -8.95
CA ILE A 133 -13.14 5.43 -7.63
C ILE A 133 -11.63 5.63 -7.75
N ASP A 134 -10.92 4.75 -8.48
CA ASP A 134 -9.48 4.82 -8.64
C ASP A 134 -9.05 6.14 -9.28
N LEU A 135 -9.80 6.59 -10.30
CA LEU A 135 -9.61 7.88 -10.95
C LEU A 135 -9.81 9.04 -9.96
N ALA A 136 -10.93 9.08 -9.23
CA ALA A 136 -11.20 10.13 -8.26
C ALA A 136 -10.13 10.22 -7.16
N LEU A 137 -9.72 9.07 -6.62
CA LEU A 137 -8.69 8.99 -5.60
C LEU A 137 -7.30 9.33 -6.15
N GLY A 138 -7.03 9.00 -7.42
CA GLY A 138 -5.84 9.44 -8.15
C GLY A 138 -5.78 10.97 -8.26
N MET A 139 -6.87 11.61 -8.64
CA MET A 139 -6.97 13.08 -8.73
C MET A 139 -6.72 13.74 -7.37
N ILE A 140 -7.35 13.26 -6.30
CA ILE A 140 -7.14 13.78 -4.94
C ILE A 140 -5.69 13.58 -4.49
N ALA A 141 -5.13 12.38 -4.70
CA ALA A 141 -3.77 12.06 -4.30
C ALA A 141 -2.72 12.90 -5.07
N SER A 142 -2.97 13.24 -6.33
CA SER A 142 -2.06 14.05 -7.17
C SER A 142 -1.77 15.43 -6.57
N ARG A 143 -2.70 15.97 -5.77
CA ARG A 143 -2.56 17.28 -5.11
C ARG A 143 -1.88 17.20 -3.75
N CYS A 144 -1.72 16.00 -3.19
CA CYS A 144 -1.11 15.86 -1.88
C CYS A 144 0.41 15.85 -2.00
N ARG A 145 1.09 16.78 -1.31
CA ARG A 145 2.56 16.81 -1.26
C ARG A 145 3.18 15.53 -0.68
N PHE A 146 2.42 14.77 0.10
CA PHE A 146 2.87 13.52 0.72
C PHE A 146 2.67 12.28 -0.17
N SER A 147 2.01 12.40 -1.32
CA SER A 147 1.94 11.33 -2.31
C SER A 147 3.30 11.11 -2.99
N GLY A 148 3.46 9.92 -3.58
CA GLY A 148 4.66 9.56 -4.33
C GLY A 148 4.90 10.49 -5.53
N PRO A 149 6.16 10.67 -5.97
CA PRO A 149 6.50 11.60 -7.04
C PRO A 149 5.72 11.37 -8.34
N GLN A 150 5.52 10.11 -8.76
CA GLN A 150 4.78 9.78 -9.97
C GLN A 150 3.30 10.18 -9.89
N VAL A 151 2.66 9.99 -8.73
CA VAL A 151 1.27 10.41 -8.51
C VAL A 151 1.17 11.94 -8.55
N ARG A 152 2.12 12.67 -7.95
CA ARG A 152 2.12 14.14 -7.94
C ARG A 152 2.36 14.78 -9.32
N ARG A 153 3.05 14.08 -10.24
CA ARG A 153 3.25 14.56 -11.62
C ARG A 153 1.95 14.65 -12.41
N GLN A 154 0.94 13.86 -12.04
CA GLN A 154 -0.39 13.85 -12.67
C GLN A 154 -1.30 14.95 -12.09
N LYS A 155 -0.73 16.11 -11.72
CA LYS A 155 -1.42 17.15 -10.96
C LYS A 155 -2.69 17.59 -11.68
N THR A 156 -3.82 17.44 -11.00
CA THR A 156 -5.14 17.87 -11.50
C THR A 156 -5.63 19.12 -10.78
N ALA A 157 -6.52 19.89 -11.42
CA ALA A 157 -7.15 21.08 -10.84
C ALA A 157 -8.37 20.74 -9.96
N VAL A 158 -8.78 19.47 -9.90
CA VAL A 158 -10.03 19.04 -9.26
C VAL A 158 -9.97 19.23 -7.75
N ASP A 159 -11.02 19.82 -7.18
CA ASP A 159 -11.19 19.91 -5.73
C ASP A 159 -11.72 18.58 -5.16
N VAL A 160 -11.47 18.34 -3.86
CA VAL A 160 -11.82 17.06 -3.22
C VAL A 160 -13.32 16.78 -3.24
N GLU A 161 -14.14 17.81 -3.06
CA GLU A 161 -15.60 17.66 -3.01
C GLU A 161 -16.15 17.37 -4.41
N GLY A 162 -15.67 18.06 -5.44
CA GLY A 162 -16.00 17.81 -6.84
C GLY A 162 -15.62 16.39 -7.29
N ALA A 163 -14.50 15.85 -6.78
CA ALA A 163 -14.11 14.46 -7.06
C ALA A 163 -15.01 13.42 -6.35
N LEU A 164 -15.42 13.68 -5.11
CA LEU A 164 -16.16 12.70 -4.29
C LEU A 164 -17.69 12.80 -4.41
N THR A 165 -18.24 13.97 -4.76
CA THR A 165 -19.68 14.20 -4.87
C THR A 165 -20.35 13.27 -5.89
N PRO A 166 -19.81 13.07 -7.11
CA PRO A 166 -20.40 12.15 -8.08
C PRO A 166 -20.43 10.70 -7.58
N LEU A 167 -19.49 10.31 -6.71
CA LEU A 167 -19.45 8.98 -6.12
C LEU A 167 -20.50 8.84 -5.03
N TYR A 168 -20.44 9.66 -3.97
CA TYR A 168 -21.36 9.53 -2.82
C TYR A 168 -22.85 9.64 -3.18
N ARG A 169 -23.20 10.40 -4.23
CA ARG A 169 -24.59 10.55 -4.69
C ARG A 169 -25.10 9.36 -5.51
N ARG A 170 -24.22 8.45 -5.92
CA ARG A 170 -24.53 7.25 -6.72
C ARG A 170 -24.26 5.94 -5.96
N LEU A 171 -24.04 6.03 -4.65
CA LEU A 171 -23.81 4.89 -3.77
C LEU A 171 -25.00 4.69 -2.84
N SER A 172 -25.26 3.43 -2.50
CA SER A 172 -26.16 3.10 -1.40
C SER A 172 -25.51 3.50 -0.07
N SER A 173 -26.29 3.62 0.99
CA SER A 173 -25.79 3.83 2.35
C SER A 173 -24.69 2.82 2.70
N ARG A 174 -24.92 1.54 2.41
CA ARG A 174 -23.98 0.43 2.62
C ARG A 174 -22.67 0.61 1.86
N ASP A 175 -22.73 0.98 0.59
CA ASP A 175 -21.53 1.10 -0.24
C ASP A 175 -20.75 2.38 0.12
N ALA A 176 -21.44 3.46 0.49
CA ALA A 176 -20.84 4.70 0.96
C ALA A 176 -20.06 4.53 2.28
N LYS A 177 -20.50 3.64 3.17
CA LYS A 177 -19.72 3.19 4.34
C LYS A 177 -18.37 2.63 3.92
N TRP A 178 -18.36 1.73 2.94
CA TRP A 178 -17.13 1.09 2.47
C TRP A 178 -16.23 2.05 1.74
N LEU A 179 -16.77 2.95 0.90
CA LEU A 179 -15.98 4.03 0.30
C LEU A 179 -15.32 4.91 1.36
N THR A 180 -16.06 5.27 2.42
CA THR A 180 -15.53 6.08 3.53
C THR A 180 -14.38 5.38 4.24
N ARG A 181 -14.54 4.09 4.59
CA ARG A 181 -13.50 3.26 5.21
C ARG A 181 -12.27 3.09 4.30
N MET A 182 -12.50 2.95 2.99
CA MET A 182 -11.44 2.82 1.98
C MET A 182 -10.63 4.11 1.82
N ILE A 183 -11.28 5.29 1.79
CA ILE A 183 -10.59 6.59 1.73
C ILE A 183 -9.71 6.79 2.97
N LEU A 184 -10.19 6.37 4.13
CA LEU A 184 -9.41 6.37 5.38
C LEU A 184 -8.32 5.28 5.42
N LYS A 185 -8.30 4.38 4.43
CA LYS A 185 -7.46 3.17 4.39
C LYS A 185 -7.57 2.33 5.66
N ASN A 186 -8.78 2.26 6.20
CA ASN A 186 -9.07 1.60 7.46
C ASN A 186 -10.29 0.70 7.29
N TYR A 187 -10.05 -0.51 6.80
CA TYR A 187 -11.04 -1.57 6.89
C TYR A 187 -11.00 -2.20 8.28
N PRO A 188 -12.14 -2.30 8.98
CA PRO A 188 -12.18 -2.90 10.30
C PRO A 188 -12.06 -4.44 10.25
N LEU A 189 -11.99 -5.03 9.05
CA LEU A 189 -11.83 -6.45 8.79
C LEU A 189 -10.45 -6.75 8.16
N VAL A 190 -9.99 -8.00 8.32
CA VAL A 190 -8.76 -8.49 7.71
C VAL A 190 -9.11 -9.41 6.55
N LEU A 191 -8.77 -9.01 5.33
CA LEU A 191 -8.77 -9.91 4.17
C LEU A 191 -7.54 -10.84 4.27
N PRO A 192 -7.71 -12.17 4.24
CA PRO A 192 -6.60 -13.13 4.14
C PRO A 192 -5.78 -12.92 2.85
N GLN A 193 -4.83 -11.97 2.89
CA GLN A 193 -4.21 -11.37 1.72
C GLN A 193 -3.67 -12.41 0.73
N LYS A 194 -2.90 -13.39 1.19
CA LYS A 194 -2.33 -14.44 0.33
C LYS A 194 -3.43 -15.23 -0.40
N TYR A 195 -4.44 -15.71 0.34
CA TYR A 195 -5.54 -16.46 -0.25
C TYR A 195 -6.35 -15.61 -1.24
N THR A 196 -6.69 -14.37 -0.87
CA THR A 196 -7.40 -13.45 -1.76
C THR A 196 -6.63 -13.17 -3.05
N LEU A 197 -5.31 -12.94 -2.97
CA LEU A 197 -4.46 -12.73 -4.14
C LEU A 197 -4.32 -14.01 -4.99
N ASP A 198 -4.14 -15.18 -4.36
CA ASP A 198 -4.14 -16.49 -5.04
C ASP A 198 -5.44 -16.73 -5.81
N ARG A 199 -6.58 -16.35 -5.24
CA ARG A 199 -7.89 -16.47 -5.88
C ARG A 199 -8.10 -15.50 -7.03
N PHE A 200 -7.44 -14.34 -7.00
CA PHE A 200 -7.40 -13.40 -8.12
C PHE A 200 -6.54 -13.93 -9.25
N HIS A 201 -5.32 -14.38 -8.95
CA HIS A 201 -4.45 -15.06 -9.91
C HIS A 201 -3.35 -15.81 -9.14
N PHE A 202 -3.11 -17.09 -9.46
CA PHE A 202 -2.17 -17.95 -8.70
C PHE A 202 -0.75 -17.39 -8.56
N LEU A 203 -0.27 -16.61 -9.54
CA LEU A 203 1.04 -15.94 -9.45
C LEU A 203 1.05 -14.67 -8.59
N LEU A 204 -0.09 -14.03 -8.34
CA LEU A 204 -0.13 -12.67 -7.82
C LEU A 204 0.52 -12.50 -6.44
N PRO A 205 0.39 -13.41 -5.45
CA PRO A 205 1.11 -13.26 -4.19
C PRO A 205 2.63 -13.27 -4.38
N TYR A 206 3.12 -14.10 -5.29
CA TYR A 206 4.55 -14.21 -5.61
C TYR A 206 5.05 -12.97 -6.35
N LEU A 207 4.26 -12.47 -7.31
CA LEU A 207 4.60 -11.24 -8.04
C LEU A 207 4.66 -10.03 -7.11
N LEU A 208 3.74 -9.94 -6.14
CA LEU A 208 3.75 -8.87 -5.15
C LEU A 208 4.92 -9.01 -4.16
N GLN A 209 5.34 -10.23 -3.83
CA GLN A 209 6.56 -10.46 -3.05
C GLN A 209 7.81 -10.09 -3.87
N PHE A 210 7.80 -10.30 -5.18
CA PHE A 210 8.92 -9.99 -6.07
C PHE A 210 9.05 -8.48 -6.33
N GLN A 211 7.94 -7.80 -6.60
CA GLN A 211 7.87 -6.34 -6.74
C GLN A 211 6.68 -5.81 -5.92
N ASP A 212 6.96 -5.21 -4.77
CA ASP A 212 6.06 -4.84 -3.66
C ASP A 212 5.17 -3.63 -3.96
N THR A 213 4.59 -3.61 -5.16
CA THR A 213 3.58 -2.65 -5.58
C THR A 213 2.51 -3.38 -6.38
N LEU A 214 1.24 -3.04 -6.14
CA LEU A 214 0.13 -3.62 -6.93
C LEU A 214 0.32 -3.32 -8.42
N GLN A 215 0.77 -2.11 -8.76
CA GLN A 215 1.02 -1.70 -10.14
C GLN A 215 2.10 -2.56 -10.80
N GLY A 216 3.25 -2.76 -10.14
CA GLY A 216 4.33 -3.61 -10.66
C GLY A 216 3.90 -5.05 -10.85
N ALA A 217 3.18 -5.62 -9.87
CA ALA A 217 2.67 -6.99 -9.95
C ALA A 217 1.66 -7.18 -11.09
N VAL A 218 0.71 -6.24 -11.27
CA VAL A 218 -0.26 -6.27 -12.37
C VAL A 218 0.43 -6.10 -13.73
N GLN A 219 1.44 -5.24 -13.83
CA GLN A 219 2.20 -5.08 -15.08
C GLN A 219 2.93 -6.37 -15.48
N ILE A 220 3.57 -7.06 -14.52
CA ILE A 220 4.19 -8.37 -14.79
C ILE A 220 3.13 -9.38 -15.20
N LEU A 221 1.98 -9.39 -14.51
CA LEU A 221 0.87 -10.28 -14.84
C LEU A 221 0.33 -10.07 -16.26
N SER A 222 0.37 -8.84 -16.77
CA SER A 222 -0.04 -8.47 -18.12
C SER A 222 1.07 -8.62 -19.18
N SER A 223 2.28 -9.06 -18.79
CA SER A 223 3.41 -9.24 -19.71
C SER A 223 3.45 -10.64 -20.32
N GLU A 224 3.98 -10.76 -21.53
CA GLU A 224 4.24 -12.06 -22.17
C GLU A 224 5.39 -12.81 -21.48
N PRO A 225 5.31 -14.14 -21.29
CA PRO A 225 4.18 -15.03 -21.63
C PRO A 225 3.11 -15.15 -20.52
N ILE A 226 3.29 -14.45 -19.39
CA ILE A 226 2.48 -14.60 -18.17
C ILE A 226 1.01 -14.23 -18.40
N ASN A 227 0.73 -13.25 -19.25
CA ASN A 227 -0.63 -12.82 -19.62
C ASN A 227 -1.50 -13.94 -20.22
N LYS A 228 -0.90 -15.01 -20.73
CA LYS A 228 -1.58 -16.19 -21.29
C LYS A 228 -1.85 -17.26 -20.26
N PHE A 229 -1.33 -17.13 -19.04
CA PHE A 229 -1.53 -18.13 -18.01
C PHE A 229 -2.96 -18.05 -17.47
N PRO A 230 -3.62 -19.19 -17.23
CA PRO A 230 -4.93 -19.18 -16.59
C PRO A 230 -4.80 -18.59 -15.19
N SER A 231 -5.84 -17.88 -14.70
CA SER A 231 -5.81 -17.30 -13.35
C SER A 231 -5.81 -18.35 -12.25
N ARG A 232 -6.43 -19.51 -12.51
CA ARG A 232 -6.64 -20.61 -11.56
C ARG A 232 -6.35 -21.97 -12.21
N PRO A 233 -5.08 -22.28 -12.54
CA PRO A 233 -4.68 -23.59 -13.04
C PRO A 233 -4.86 -24.68 -11.98
N ASP A 234 -4.90 -25.94 -12.40
CA ASP A 234 -4.75 -27.05 -11.47
C ASP A 234 -3.36 -27.02 -10.80
N PRO A 235 -3.19 -27.61 -9.60
CA PRO A 235 -1.95 -27.50 -8.85
C PRO A 235 -0.68 -28.02 -9.57
N ARG A 236 -0.82 -29.01 -10.46
CA ARG A 236 0.34 -29.57 -11.18
C ARG A 236 0.78 -28.62 -12.28
N LEU A 237 -0.18 -28.11 -13.06
CA LEU A 237 0.09 -27.09 -14.08
C LEU A 237 0.62 -25.81 -13.44
N ALA A 238 0.08 -25.39 -12.29
CA ALA A 238 0.53 -24.22 -11.55
C ALA A 238 2.05 -24.27 -11.26
N ALA A 239 2.56 -25.42 -10.81
CA ALA A 239 3.97 -25.61 -10.52
C ALA A 239 4.84 -25.44 -11.78
N SER A 240 4.44 -26.02 -12.91
CA SER A 240 5.12 -25.87 -14.19
C SER A 240 5.10 -24.42 -14.69
N LEU A 241 3.95 -23.75 -14.62
CA LEU A 241 3.80 -22.35 -15.01
C LEU A 241 4.63 -21.40 -14.12
N CYS A 242 4.74 -21.69 -12.82
CA CYS A 242 5.65 -20.96 -11.93
C CYS A 242 7.11 -21.08 -12.39
N SER A 243 7.54 -22.28 -12.82
CA SER A 243 8.90 -22.47 -13.36
C SER A 243 9.13 -21.61 -14.59
N ILE A 244 8.18 -21.59 -15.53
CA ILE A 244 8.26 -20.75 -16.73
C ILE A 244 8.29 -19.27 -16.33
N ALA A 245 7.41 -18.84 -15.42
CA ALA A 245 7.34 -17.45 -14.99
C ALA A 245 8.70 -16.94 -14.48
N ILE A 246 9.40 -17.73 -13.65
CA ILE A 246 10.70 -17.37 -13.05
C ILE A 246 11.72 -16.97 -14.12
N ASP A 247 11.76 -17.65 -15.26
CA ASP A 247 12.70 -17.35 -16.35
C ASP A 247 12.49 -15.95 -16.95
N HIS A 248 11.27 -15.42 -16.84
CA HIS A 248 10.86 -14.09 -17.31
C HIS A 248 10.87 -13.00 -16.23
N LEU A 249 11.01 -13.37 -14.95
CA LEU A 249 11.06 -12.39 -13.86
C LEU A 249 12.44 -11.75 -13.77
N ARG A 250 12.50 -10.44 -13.95
CA ARG A 250 13.69 -9.62 -13.71
C ARG A 250 13.33 -8.44 -12.82
N PRO A 251 14.03 -8.22 -11.68
CA PRO A 251 13.76 -7.06 -10.85
C PRO A 251 14.05 -5.79 -11.64
N ARG A 252 13.11 -4.84 -11.63
CA ARG A 252 13.23 -3.57 -12.33
C ARG A 252 13.60 -2.45 -11.35
N PRO A 253 14.67 -1.68 -11.59
CA PRO A 253 14.91 -0.42 -10.89
C PRO A 253 13.66 0.48 -10.90
N GLY A 254 13.49 1.27 -9.84
CA GLY A 254 12.33 2.14 -9.68
C GLY A 254 11.02 1.47 -9.24
N ILE A 255 11.01 0.14 -9.04
CA ILE A 255 9.90 -0.57 -8.41
C ILE A 255 10.44 -1.38 -7.24
N LYS A 256 10.03 -1.01 -6.02
CA LYS A 256 10.49 -1.66 -4.79
C LYS A 256 10.30 -3.19 -4.84
N ILE A 257 11.31 -3.92 -4.44
CA ILE A 257 11.31 -5.38 -4.19
C ILE A 257 10.71 -5.66 -2.81
N GLY A 258 9.94 -6.75 -2.70
CA GLY A 258 9.38 -7.19 -1.41
C GLY A 258 10.45 -7.66 -0.44
N ARG A 259 10.22 -7.33 0.83
CA ARG A 259 11.14 -7.72 1.90
C ARG A 259 10.96 -9.21 2.22
N PRO A 260 12.05 -9.94 2.51
CA PRO A 260 11.95 -11.27 3.09
C PRO A 260 11.13 -11.27 4.39
N GLU A 261 10.52 -12.40 4.72
CA GLU A 261 9.87 -12.58 6.01
C GLU A 261 10.93 -12.68 7.12
N TYR A 262 10.77 -11.88 8.17
CA TYR A 262 11.62 -11.90 9.35
C TYR A 262 10.90 -12.63 10.48
N TYR A 263 11.47 -13.74 10.93
CA TYR A 263 10.94 -14.49 12.06
C TYR A 263 11.67 -14.10 13.35
N LYS A 264 10.91 -13.64 14.36
CA LYS A 264 11.47 -13.26 15.66
C LYS A 264 11.72 -14.51 16.51
N ALA A 265 12.99 -14.88 16.68
CA ALA A 265 13.39 -15.83 17.70
C ALA A 265 13.18 -15.25 19.11
N ARG A 266 12.91 -16.11 20.08
CA ARG A 266 12.66 -15.72 21.49
C ARG A 266 13.85 -16.03 22.42
N SER A 267 14.82 -16.77 21.91
CA SER A 267 16.08 -17.14 22.56
C SER A 267 17.04 -17.73 21.52
N ILE A 268 18.32 -17.89 21.86
CA ILE A 268 19.30 -18.58 21.00
C ILE A 268 18.87 -20.03 20.74
N LYS A 269 18.34 -20.73 21.77
CA LYS A 269 17.79 -22.09 21.62
C LYS A 269 16.63 -22.13 20.64
N HIS A 270 15.71 -21.16 20.70
CA HIS A 270 14.61 -21.06 19.74
C HIS A 270 15.13 -20.79 18.33
N CYS A 271 16.10 -19.89 18.17
CA CYS A 271 16.77 -19.64 16.89
C CYS A 271 17.35 -20.95 16.32
N HIS A 272 18.15 -21.69 17.09
CA HIS A 272 18.71 -22.96 16.67
C HIS A 272 17.64 -23.97 16.17
N HIS A 273 16.50 -24.07 16.86
CA HIS A 273 15.37 -24.91 16.42
C HIS A 273 14.75 -24.41 15.12
N MET A 274 14.56 -23.10 14.94
CA MET A 274 14.02 -22.51 13.72
C MET A 274 14.92 -22.74 12.51
N VAL A 275 16.24 -22.77 12.74
CA VAL A 275 17.24 -22.91 11.70
C VAL A 275 17.35 -24.33 11.18
N LYS A 276 16.96 -25.34 11.98
CA LYS A 276 16.90 -26.76 11.58
C LYS A 276 18.22 -27.24 10.98
N GLY A 277 19.35 -26.89 11.61
CA GLY A 277 20.69 -27.30 11.18
C GLY A 277 21.23 -26.61 9.92
N ARG A 278 20.50 -25.64 9.33
CA ARG A 278 21.01 -24.83 8.21
C ARG A 278 22.18 -23.94 8.66
N ARG A 279 23.16 -23.74 7.76
CA ARG A 279 24.22 -22.73 7.97
C ARG A 279 23.63 -21.33 7.83
N MET A 280 24.12 -20.38 8.63
CA MET A 280 23.67 -18.99 8.62
C MET A 280 24.83 -18.01 8.80
N SER A 281 24.71 -16.83 8.21
CA SER A 281 25.48 -15.65 8.63
C SER A 281 24.85 -15.03 9.88
N ILE A 282 25.67 -14.33 10.68
CA ILE A 282 25.21 -13.51 11.80
C ILE A 282 25.61 -12.08 11.50
N GLU A 283 24.61 -11.21 11.43
CA GLU A 283 24.81 -9.79 11.17
C GLU A 283 24.27 -8.97 12.34
N ARG A 284 24.91 -7.82 12.59
CA ARG A 284 24.44 -6.87 13.60
C ARG A 284 23.13 -6.25 13.10
N LYS A 285 22.06 -6.37 13.89
CA LYS A 285 20.85 -5.61 13.64
C LYS A 285 21.07 -4.16 14.07
N TYR A 286 21.15 -3.25 13.12
CA TYR A 286 21.18 -1.82 13.40
C TYR A 286 19.78 -1.31 13.74
N ASP A 287 19.74 -0.21 14.50
CA ASP A 287 18.50 0.47 14.90
C ASP A 287 18.41 1.80 14.15
N GLY A 288 18.00 1.72 12.89
CA GLY A 288 17.94 2.85 11.98
C GLY A 288 16.64 2.89 11.19
N GLU A 289 16.66 3.59 10.06
CA GLU A 289 15.54 3.59 9.13
C GLU A 289 15.86 2.76 7.89
N TYR A 290 15.13 1.65 7.70
CA TYR A 290 15.20 0.86 6.47
C TYR A 290 15.07 1.71 5.20
N CYS A 291 15.96 1.44 4.25
CA CYS A 291 15.90 1.94 2.89
C CYS A 291 16.20 0.83 1.88
N GLN A 292 15.51 0.87 0.74
CA GLN A 292 15.87 0.11 -0.44
C GLN A 292 16.23 1.09 -1.56
N ILE A 293 17.44 0.98 -2.07
CA ILE A 293 18.03 1.95 -3.01
C ILE A 293 18.10 1.28 -4.38
N HIS A 294 17.46 1.89 -5.37
CA HIS A 294 17.47 1.46 -6.75
C HIS A 294 18.31 2.44 -7.54
N ILE A 295 19.29 1.91 -8.27
CA ILE A 295 20.20 2.67 -9.10
C ILE A 295 20.01 2.22 -10.54
N ASP A 296 19.73 3.16 -11.42
CA ASP A 296 19.58 2.97 -12.85
C ASP A 296 20.43 3.99 -13.62
N LEU A 297 21.63 3.57 -14.03
CA LEU A 297 22.57 4.42 -14.75
C LEU A 297 22.12 4.72 -16.19
N THR A 298 21.10 4.02 -16.69
CA THR A 298 20.48 4.29 -17.98
C THR A 298 19.48 5.44 -17.89
N ASN A 299 18.87 5.65 -16.72
CA ASN A 299 17.98 6.76 -16.45
C ASN A 299 18.77 8.01 -16.00
N LYS A 300 19.01 8.93 -16.95
CA LYS A 300 19.76 10.18 -16.68
C LYS A 300 18.99 11.21 -15.84
N GLN A 301 17.68 11.08 -15.70
CA GLN A 301 16.86 12.06 -14.98
C GLN A 301 16.76 11.75 -13.49
N THR A 302 16.59 10.47 -13.15
CA THR A 302 16.48 9.99 -11.77
C THR A 302 17.29 8.71 -11.61
N PRO A 303 18.63 8.80 -11.59
CA PRO A 303 19.50 7.63 -11.57
C PRO A 303 19.44 6.87 -10.23
N VAL A 304 19.01 7.53 -9.16
CA VAL A 304 18.86 6.94 -7.83
C VAL A 304 17.43 7.16 -7.33
N GLN A 305 16.80 6.08 -6.87
CA GLN A 305 15.51 6.11 -6.18
C GLN A 305 15.61 5.36 -4.85
N ILE A 306 15.04 5.93 -3.78
CA ILE A 306 15.14 5.39 -2.43
C ILE A 306 13.75 5.13 -1.87
N PHE A 307 13.42 3.87 -1.58
CA PHE A 307 12.14 3.44 -1.04
C PHE A 307 12.20 3.25 0.47
N SER A 308 11.12 3.62 1.16
CA SER A 308 10.93 3.34 2.58
C SER A 308 10.45 1.91 2.82
N LYS A 309 10.42 1.50 4.09
CA LYS A 309 9.90 0.19 4.51
C LYS A 309 8.49 -0.08 3.98
N SER A 310 7.64 0.94 3.96
CA SER A 310 6.24 0.83 3.53
C SER A 310 6.04 0.79 2.02
N GLY A 311 7.09 0.97 1.20
CA GLY A 311 6.95 1.00 -0.26
C GLY A 311 6.86 2.38 -0.88
N LYS A 312 6.83 3.45 -0.07
CA LYS A 312 6.79 4.82 -0.58
C LYS A 312 8.16 5.23 -1.15
N ASP A 313 8.16 5.83 -2.33
CA ASP A 313 9.32 6.55 -2.86
C ASP A 313 9.60 7.77 -1.96
N SER A 314 10.75 7.74 -1.33
CA SER A 314 11.26 8.68 -0.32
C SER A 314 12.56 9.35 -0.77
N THR A 315 12.85 9.33 -2.08
CA THR A 315 14.11 9.82 -2.65
C THR A 315 14.37 11.27 -2.27
N ALA A 316 13.35 12.14 -2.37
CA ALA A 316 13.48 13.55 -2.00
C ALA A 316 13.76 13.77 -0.50
N ASP A 317 13.19 12.93 0.36
CA ASP A 317 13.38 12.98 1.81
C ASP A 317 14.77 12.46 2.23
N ARG A 318 15.46 11.75 1.33
CA ARG A 318 16.72 11.07 1.55
C ARG A 318 17.77 11.50 0.52
N SER A 319 17.61 12.66 -0.12
CA SER A 319 18.56 13.10 -1.16
C SER A 319 19.97 13.35 -0.60
N GLY A 320 20.07 13.71 0.68
CA GLY A 320 21.33 13.97 1.36
C GLY A 320 22.32 12.80 1.40
N ILE A 321 21.86 11.55 1.23
CA ILE A 321 22.76 10.39 1.22
C ILE A 321 23.26 10.01 -0.18
N ILE A 322 22.68 10.60 -1.24
CA ILE A 322 23.00 10.22 -2.62
C ILE A 322 24.49 10.44 -2.95
N PRO A 323 25.12 11.59 -2.59
CA PRO A 323 26.54 11.79 -2.85
C PRO A 323 27.42 10.71 -2.19
N THR A 324 27.14 10.39 -0.92
CA THR A 324 27.87 9.34 -0.19
C THR A 324 27.67 7.96 -0.82
N LEU A 325 26.47 7.66 -1.33
CA LEU A 325 26.19 6.43 -2.06
C LEU A 325 26.99 6.34 -3.36
N GLU A 326 27.00 7.42 -4.14
CA GLU A 326 27.73 7.48 -5.41
C GLU A 326 29.23 7.30 -5.19
N GLU A 327 29.80 7.97 -4.18
CA GLU A 327 31.20 7.82 -3.78
C GLU A 327 31.49 6.38 -3.33
N SER A 328 30.70 5.83 -2.40
CA SER A 328 30.91 4.50 -1.82
C SER A 328 30.82 3.38 -2.87
N LEU A 329 29.92 3.53 -3.83
CA LEU A 329 29.73 2.58 -4.93
C LEU A 329 30.61 2.89 -6.14
N GLN A 330 31.39 3.97 -6.06
CA GLN A 330 32.32 4.43 -7.09
C GLN A 330 31.63 4.69 -8.44
N ILE A 331 30.38 5.15 -8.39
CA ILE A 331 29.54 5.43 -9.56
C ILE A 331 30.19 6.53 -10.41
N GLY A 332 30.21 6.32 -11.73
CA GLY A 332 30.86 7.24 -12.67
C GLY A 332 32.38 7.07 -12.77
N THR A 333 32.98 6.17 -12.00
CA THR A 333 34.41 5.82 -12.11
C THR A 333 34.60 4.45 -12.78
N ASN A 334 35.84 4.16 -13.20
CA ASN A 334 36.23 2.85 -13.74
C ASN A 334 36.14 1.71 -12.71
N ASN A 335 36.00 2.03 -11.42
CA ASN A 335 35.94 1.04 -10.35
C ASN A 335 34.49 0.67 -9.94
N CYS A 336 33.48 1.27 -10.59
CA CYS A 336 32.07 0.92 -10.37
C CYS A 336 31.83 -0.57 -10.68
N LYS A 337 31.30 -1.32 -9.69
CA LYS A 337 31.13 -2.79 -9.81
C LYS A 337 29.92 -3.22 -10.65
N PHE A 338 29.13 -2.30 -11.16
CA PHE A 338 27.96 -2.59 -11.98
C PHE A 338 27.87 -1.62 -13.16
N ALA A 339 27.39 -2.14 -14.30
CA ALA A 339 27.37 -1.38 -15.56
C ALA A 339 26.06 -0.61 -15.80
N ARG A 340 24.92 -1.11 -15.29
CA ARG A 340 23.59 -0.56 -15.62
C ARG A 340 22.73 -0.34 -14.39
N HIS A 341 22.43 -1.41 -13.67
CA HIS A 341 21.46 -1.39 -12.58
C HIS A 341 22.06 -1.97 -11.31
N CYS A 342 21.68 -1.42 -10.16
CA CYS A 342 22.00 -1.96 -8.85
C CYS A 342 20.80 -1.76 -7.92
N ILE A 343 20.48 -2.75 -7.09
CA ILE A 343 19.46 -2.64 -6.05
C ILE A 343 20.10 -3.06 -4.75
N LEU A 344 20.01 -2.18 -3.74
CA LEU A 344 20.62 -2.35 -2.43
C LEU A 344 19.54 -2.29 -1.36
N GLU A 345 19.69 -3.10 -0.32
CA GLU A 345 18.92 -2.97 0.92
C GLU A 345 19.85 -2.54 2.04
N GLY A 346 19.36 -1.65 2.91
CA GLY A 346 20.18 -1.16 4.00
C GLY A 346 19.39 -0.42 5.05
N GLU A 347 20.12 0.05 6.04
CA GLU A 347 19.60 0.83 7.15
C GLU A 347 20.28 2.21 7.17
N LEU A 348 19.48 3.28 7.19
CA LEU A 348 20.00 4.64 7.37
C LEU A 348 20.32 4.86 8.84
N LEU A 349 21.53 5.33 9.09
CA LEU A 349 22.07 5.57 10.43
C LEU A 349 22.60 7.00 10.52
N VAL A 350 22.59 7.55 11.73
CA VAL A 350 23.35 8.77 12.04
C VAL A 350 24.69 8.34 12.56
N TRP A 351 25.76 8.73 11.88
CA TRP A 351 27.14 8.60 12.35
C TRP A 351 27.54 9.89 13.06
N ASN A 352 27.98 9.76 14.31
CA ASN A 352 28.56 10.87 15.07
C ASN A 352 30.09 10.83 14.92
N GLU A 353 30.66 11.83 14.26
CA GLU A 353 32.09 11.86 13.95
C GLU A 353 32.97 12.01 15.20
N GLU A 354 32.54 12.83 16.15
CA GLU A 354 33.30 13.08 17.39
C GLU A 354 33.44 11.82 18.23
N LYS A 355 32.35 11.07 18.37
CA LYS A 355 32.28 9.82 19.13
C LYS A 355 32.71 8.61 18.33
N LYS A 356 32.89 8.76 17.01
CA LYS A 356 33.16 7.67 16.05
C LYS A 356 32.20 6.49 16.25
N ALA A 357 30.92 6.80 16.38
CA ALA A 357 29.90 5.82 16.74
C ALA A 357 28.55 6.12 16.06
N VAL A 358 27.76 5.06 15.88
CA VAL A 358 26.36 5.19 15.48
C VAL A 358 25.57 5.83 16.62
N ALA A 359 24.84 6.90 16.31
CA ALA A 359 23.96 7.56 17.26
C ALA A 359 22.59 6.85 17.38
N ASP A 360 21.87 7.15 18.45
CA ASP A 360 20.55 6.56 18.71
C ASP A 360 19.53 6.88 17.60
N PHE A 361 18.60 5.95 17.37
CA PHE A 361 17.56 6.03 16.35
C PHE A 361 16.81 7.38 16.33
N HIS A 362 16.45 7.92 17.51
CA HIS A 362 15.69 9.16 17.60
C HIS A 362 16.41 10.37 16.99
N LYS A 363 17.74 10.33 16.79
CA LYS A 363 18.49 11.40 16.15
C LYS A 363 18.19 11.50 14.65
N LEU A 364 17.80 10.41 13.98
CA LEU A 364 17.48 10.40 12.54
C LEU A 364 16.41 11.43 12.16
N ARG A 365 15.45 11.71 13.05
CA ARG A 365 14.35 12.66 12.81
C ARG A 365 14.81 14.09 12.54
N LYS A 366 16.04 14.45 12.95
CA LYS A 366 16.65 15.77 12.68
C LYS A 366 17.22 15.89 11.28
N PHE A 367 17.51 14.76 10.64
CA PHE A 367 18.22 14.72 9.37
C PHE A 367 17.33 14.21 8.21
N LEU A 368 16.25 13.49 8.51
CA LEU A 368 15.32 12.96 7.52
C LEU A 368 13.98 13.71 7.57
N PRO A 369 13.75 14.70 6.70
CA PRO A 369 12.43 15.32 6.59
C PRO A 369 11.40 14.32 6.07
N ARG A 370 10.12 14.59 6.32
CA ARG A 370 8.99 13.85 5.77
C ARG A 370 8.20 14.76 4.84
N SER A 371 8.44 14.60 3.54
CA SER A 371 7.90 15.46 2.48
C SER A 371 8.15 16.95 2.76
N GLY A 372 9.39 17.26 3.15
CA GLY A 372 9.87 18.61 3.45
C GLY A 372 9.55 19.13 4.86
N THR A 373 9.04 18.31 5.77
CA THR A 373 8.76 18.71 7.17
C THR A 373 9.43 17.76 8.15
N TYR A 374 10.20 18.29 9.10
CA TYR A 374 10.75 17.50 10.21
C TYR A 374 9.67 17.29 11.27
N LEU A 375 9.53 16.06 11.75
CA LEU A 375 8.47 15.70 12.69
C LEU A 375 9.04 15.49 14.09
N GLY A 376 8.45 16.15 15.09
CA GLY A 376 8.78 15.94 16.50
C GLY A 376 10.15 16.46 16.91
N ILE A 377 10.66 17.51 16.26
CA ILE A 377 11.93 18.16 16.60
C ILE A 377 11.75 19.40 17.49
N ASP A 378 10.52 19.76 17.86
CA ASP A 378 10.21 21.05 18.51
C ASP A 378 10.87 21.21 19.89
N SER A 379 11.19 20.11 20.56
CA SER A 379 11.89 20.09 21.86
C SER A 379 13.35 19.65 21.76
N ASP A 380 13.88 19.48 20.55
CA ASP A 380 15.25 19.05 20.35
C ASP A 380 16.22 20.23 20.40
N SER A 381 17.40 20.02 21.01
CA SER A 381 18.51 20.98 20.91
C SER A 381 18.84 21.30 19.44
N PRO A 382 19.28 22.53 19.13
CA PRO A 382 19.62 22.96 17.77
C PRO A 382 20.53 21.99 17.01
N TYR A 383 20.51 22.08 15.69
CA TYR A 383 21.27 21.22 14.79
C TYR A 383 22.75 21.25 15.14
N ASP A 384 23.31 20.10 15.52
CA ASP A 384 24.73 19.92 15.75
C ASP A 384 25.36 19.40 14.45
N HIS A 385 26.33 20.15 13.91
CA HIS A 385 26.96 19.87 12.61
C HIS A 385 27.85 18.60 12.61
N SER A 386 27.99 17.92 13.76
CA SER A 386 28.84 16.74 13.97
C SER A 386 28.25 15.41 13.46
N GLY A 387 27.00 15.39 13.01
CA GLY A 387 26.29 14.19 12.56
C GLY A 387 26.14 14.08 11.04
N LEU A 388 26.52 12.93 10.47
CA LEU A 388 26.26 12.59 9.06
C LEU A 388 25.25 11.44 8.97
N ILE A 389 24.33 11.48 8.00
CA ILE A 389 23.56 10.28 7.67
C ILE A 389 24.37 9.45 6.69
N THR A 390 24.58 8.18 7.03
CA THR A 390 25.17 7.22 6.12
C THR A 390 24.27 5.99 5.97
N PRO A 391 24.12 5.46 4.75
CA PRO A 391 23.49 4.17 4.56
C PRO A 391 24.46 3.06 4.95
N ASN A 392 24.03 2.18 5.84
CA ASN A 392 24.70 0.89 6.03
C ASN A 392 24.03 -0.14 5.14
N ILE A 393 24.76 -0.59 4.12
CA ILE A 393 24.29 -1.55 3.12
C ILE A 393 24.72 -2.94 3.57
N CYS A 394 23.76 -3.86 3.68
CA CYS A 394 24.04 -5.28 3.95
C CYS A 394 24.33 -6.03 2.65
#